data_AF-A0A1F3ZXA8-F1
#
_entry.id   AF-A0A1F3ZXA8-F1
#
_cell.length_a   1.000
_cell.length_b   1.000
_cell.length_c   1.000
_cell.angle_alpha   90.00
_cell.angle_beta   90.00
_cell.angle_gamma   90.00
#
_symmetry.space_group_name_H-M   'P 1'
#
loop_
_entity.id
_entity.type
_entity.pdbx_description
1 polymer ?
#
loop_
_entity_poly.entity_id
_entity_poly.type
_entity_poly.pdbx_seq_one_letter_code
_entity_poly.pdbx_strand_id
1 'polypeptide(L)'
;MPENKAGSAATGAPDLKITPPFGYDEVVPLQKQDCVLLPGGATPNFCRSINAIAISFSEFTQAARDYPIVFASGDGGQTFAPVAVLGLADKQNLYINAAAGWEPSAYVPAFVRRYPFCISKLYVDGKPRSERMVCVAKAQLDSQGIALFDAEGKPTPQWEPIERLLQDYENDLDLTAQMCATFAKLGLFSPFQFQVMQGDKPTLTLQGMFRLDEGKLAELKPASLKALMSKGLMGKAYAHFHSLENFARLYNRALARTQSTQSTDSRG
;
A
#
# COMPACT_ATOMS: atom_id res chain seq x y z
N MET A 1 -8.58 39.55 55.65
CA MET A 1 -8.23 39.48 54.21
C MET A 1 -8.05 38.02 53.85
N PRO A 2 -8.87 37.42 52.97
CA PRO A 2 -8.66 36.05 52.51
C PRO A 2 -7.73 36.07 51.30
N GLU A 3 -6.60 35.35 51.40
CA GLU A 3 -5.74 35.09 50.25
C GLU A 3 -6.28 33.95 49.39
N ASN A 4 -6.42 34.30 48.12
CA ASN A 4 -6.93 33.52 47.02
C ASN A 4 -5.84 32.53 46.56
N LYS A 5 -6.02 31.22 46.74
CA LYS A 5 -5.18 30.21 46.05
C LYS A 5 -5.93 29.69 44.83
N ALA A 6 -5.52 30.22 43.69
CA ALA A 6 -5.94 29.82 42.35
C ALA A 6 -5.74 28.32 42.13
N GLY A 7 -6.76 27.70 41.55
CA GLY A 7 -6.71 26.34 41.03
C GLY A 7 -5.67 26.22 39.92
N SER A 8 -4.78 25.26 40.07
CA SER A 8 -3.93 24.78 38.98
C SER A 8 -4.80 23.97 38.03
N ALA A 9 -5.17 24.55 36.90
CA ALA A 9 -5.73 23.82 35.78
C ALA A 9 -4.59 23.04 35.12
N ALA A 10 -4.57 21.73 35.36
CA ALA A 10 -3.75 20.80 34.59
C ALA A 10 -4.28 20.80 33.14
N THR A 11 -3.54 21.42 32.24
CA THR A 11 -3.72 21.29 30.78
C THR A 11 -3.31 19.87 30.39
N GLY A 12 -4.26 18.94 30.42
CA GLY A 12 -4.12 17.63 29.79
C GLY A 12 -3.92 17.83 28.29
N ALA A 13 -2.77 17.40 27.76
CA ALA A 13 -2.59 17.30 26.32
C ALA A 13 -3.69 16.38 25.76
N PRO A 14 -4.33 16.73 24.63
CA PRO A 14 -5.36 15.88 24.04
C PRO A 14 -4.77 14.50 23.73
N ASP A 15 -5.47 13.43 24.11
CA ASP A 15 -5.10 12.05 23.81
C ASP A 15 -5.05 11.87 22.29
N LEU A 16 -3.84 11.96 21.73
CA LEU A 16 -3.57 11.81 20.32
C LEU A 16 -3.62 10.33 19.95
N LYS A 17 -4.77 9.84 19.50
CA LYS A 17 -4.90 8.45 19.07
C LYS A 17 -4.36 8.28 17.64
N ILE A 18 -3.21 7.64 17.51
CA ILE A 18 -2.61 7.26 16.23
C ILE A 18 -2.93 5.78 15.96
N THR A 19 -3.51 5.50 14.80
CA THR A 19 -3.75 4.12 14.36
C THR A 19 -2.63 3.71 13.40
N PRO A 20 -1.79 2.72 13.77
CA PRO A 20 -0.74 2.24 12.88
C PRO A 20 -1.30 1.71 11.56
N PRO A 21 -0.64 1.97 10.42
CA PRO A 21 -0.98 1.30 9.18
C PRO A 21 -0.76 -0.22 9.29
N PHE A 22 -1.44 -0.98 8.45
CA PHE A 22 -1.23 -2.42 8.36
C PHE A 22 0.27 -2.78 8.18
N GLY A 23 0.74 -3.76 8.94
CA GLY A 23 2.14 -4.21 8.92
C GLY A 23 3.10 -3.38 9.78
N TYR A 24 2.64 -2.27 10.35
CA TYR A 24 3.38 -1.51 11.36
C TYR A 24 2.99 -2.03 12.75
N ASP A 25 3.96 -2.11 13.65
CA ASP A 25 3.71 -2.34 15.07
C ASP A 25 3.28 -1.02 15.72
N GLU A 26 3.98 -0.55 16.77
CA GLU A 26 3.75 0.76 17.35
C GLU A 26 4.38 1.87 16.48
N VAL A 27 3.62 2.94 16.20
CA VAL A 27 4.14 4.16 15.55
C VAL A 27 4.02 5.34 16.49
N VAL A 28 4.99 6.24 16.42
CA VAL A 28 5.04 7.47 17.23
C VAL A 28 5.29 8.69 16.33
N PRO A 29 4.85 9.90 16.74
CA PRO A 29 5.17 11.13 16.04
C PRO A 29 6.68 11.32 15.89
N LEU A 30 7.15 11.53 14.66
CA LEU A 30 8.57 11.80 14.40
C LEU A 30 8.94 13.18 14.96
N GLN A 31 9.94 13.21 15.84
CA GLN A 31 10.50 14.43 16.41
C GLN A 31 11.77 14.85 15.65
N LYS A 32 12.13 16.13 15.73
CA LYS A 32 13.34 16.64 15.03
C LYS A 32 14.64 16.05 15.55
N GLN A 33 14.70 15.72 16.84
CA GLN A 33 15.85 15.12 17.50
C GLN A 33 15.98 13.61 17.30
N ASP A 34 15.01 12.97 16.63
CA ASP A 34 15.02 11.53 16.45
C ASP A 34 16.08 11.10 15.44
N CYS A 35 16.78 10.01 15.78
CA CYS A 35 17.63 9.26 14.87
C CYS A 35 16.90 7.98 14.44
N VAL A 36 16.95 7.65 13.16
CA VAL A 36 16.18 6.54 12.58
C VAL A 36 17.08 5.53 11.87
N LEU A 37 16.91 4.26 12.18
CA LEU A 37 17.49 3.15 11.41
C LEU A 37 16.70 2.99 10.12
N LEU A 38 17.33 3.34 8.99
CA LEU A 38 16.75 3.08 7.68
C LEU A 38 17.01 1.62 7.28
N PRO A 39 16.03 0.93 6.65
CA PRO A 39 16.16 -0.49 6.33
C PRO A 39 17.22 -0.81 5.26
N GLY A 40 17.87 0.17 4.64
CA GLY A 40 18.99 -0.07 3.72
C GLY A 40 18.66 -0.95 2.51
N GLY A 41 17.39 -0.99 2.09
CA GLY A 41 16.89 -1.88 1.03
C GLY A 41 16.33 -3.23 1.52
N ALA A 42 16.43 -3.53 2.82
CA ALA A 42 15.75 -4.68 3.40
C ALA A 42 14.23 -4.51 3.32
N THR A 43 13.53 -5.60 2.99
CA THR A 43 12.07 -5.59 2.95
C THR A 43 11.50 -5.77 4.35
N PRO A 44 10.50 -4.96 4.77
CA PRO A 44 9.87 -5.12 6.08
C PRO A 44 9.31 -6.53 6.28
N ASN A 45 9.47 -7.08 7.49
CA ASN A 45 9.14 -8.48 7.78
C ASN A 45 7.69 -8.85 7.48
N PHE A 46 6.74 -7.93 7.73
CA PHE A 46 5.32 -8.17 7.44
C PHE A 46 5.07 -8.52 5.97
N CYS A 47 5.91 -8.01 5.05
CA CYS A 47 5.74 -8.26 3.63
C CYS A 47 5.91 -9.73 3.24
N ARG A 48 6.53 -10.56 4.10
CA ARG A 48 6.68 -12.02 3.86
C ARG A 48 5.37 -12.77 3.91
N SER A 49 4.43 -12.26 4.69
CA SER A 49 3.19 -12.94 5.07
C SER A 49 1.96 -12.23 4.49
N ILE A 50 2.11 -11.49 3.40
CA ILE A 50 1.01 -10.82 2.69
C ILE A 50 0.90 -11.39 1.29
N ASN A 51 -0.33 -11.59 0.83
CA ASN A 51 -0.63 -12.07 -0.51
C ASN A 51 -1.11 -10.96 -1.45
N ALA A 52 -1.36 -9.76 -0.92
CA ALA A 52 -1.70 -8.58 -1.67
C ALA A 52 -1.21 -7.32 -0.94
N ILE A 53 -1.01 -6.24 -1.69
CA ILE A 53 -0.59 -4.96 -1.14
C ILE A 53 -1.28 -3.81 -1.86
N ALA A 54 -1.66 -2.77 -1.11
CA ALA A 54 -2.25 -1.58 -1.70
C ALA A 54 -1.27 -0.91 -2.67
N ILE A 55 -1.81 -0.41 -3.78
CA ILE A 55 -1.09 0.45 -4.72
C ILE A 55 -1.84 1.78 -4.85
N SER A 56 -1.10 2.86 -5.09
CA SER A 56 -1.66 4.20 -5.21
C SER A 56 -1.81 4.62 -6.67
N PHE A 57 -2.47 5.76 -6.90
CA PHE A 57 -2.85 6.25 -8.22
C PHE A 57 -1.67 6.29 -9.21
N SER A 58 -0.52 6.82 -8.80
CA SER A 58 0.64 6.99 -9.68
C SER A 58 1.41 5.71 -9.96
N GLU A 59 1.10 4.61 -9.25
CA GLU A 59 1.86 3.36 -9.34
C GLU A 59 1.38 2.42 -10.45
N PHE A 60 0.13 2.57 -10.92
CA PHE A 60 -0.53 1.63 -11.83
C PHE A 60 0.33 1.16 -13.00
N THR A 61 0.98 2.07 -13.72
CA THR A 61 1.77 1.71 -14.90
C THR A 61 3.01 0.88 -14.55
N GLN A 62 3.68 1.18 -13.44
CA GLN A 62 4.87 0.44 -13.01
C GLN A 62 4.44 -0.91 -12.42
N ALA A 63 3.45 -0.90 -11.51
CA ALA A 63 2.92 -2.10 -10.88
C ALA A 63 2.32 -3.08 -11.89
N ALA A 64 1.64 -2.60 -12.94
CA ALA A 64 1.00 -3.44 -13.96
C ALA A 64 2.00 -4.25 -14.79
N ARG A 65 3.29 -3.90 -14.80
CA ARG A 65 4.32 -4.68 -15.50
C ARG A 65 4.66 -5.97 -14.78
N ASP A 66 4.50 -5.98 -13.47
CA ASP A 66 4.99 -7.06 -12.61
C ASP A 66 3.85 -7.82 -11.92
N TYR A 67 2.80 -7.12 -11.51
CA TYR A 67 1.74 -7.69 -10.67
C TYR A 67 0.40 -7.71 -11.40
N PRO A 68 -0.48 -8.68 -11.09
CA PRO A 68 -1.90 -8.50 -11.30
C PRO A 68 -2.41 -7.39 -10.40
N ILE A 69 -3.06 -6.39 -10.98
CA ILE A 69 -3.76 -5.35 -10.23
C ILE A 69 -5.22 -5.75 -10.19
N VAL A 70 -5.78 -5.88 -9.00
CA VAL A 70 -7.22 -6.11 -8.78
C VAL A 70 -7.74 -5.09 -7.78
N PHE A 71 -9.04 -5.11 -7.52
CA PHE A 71 -9.67 -4.23 -6.56
C PHE A 71 -10.25 -5.04 -5.41
N ALA A 72 -9.87 -4.69 -4.19
CA ALA A 72 -10.46 -5.22 -2.97
C ALA A 72 -11.66 -4.36 -2.55
N SER A 73 -12.64 -4.99 -1.91
CA SER A 73 -13.79 -4.30 -1.31
C SER A 73 -14.12 -4.94 0.03
N GLY A 74 -14.19 -4.14 1.09
CA GLY A 74 -14.54 -4.59 2.44
C GLY A 74 -16.03 -4.52 2.77
N ASP A 75 -16.84 -3.97 1.87
CA ASP A 75 -18.24 -3.61 2.09
C ASP A 75 -19.18 -4.16 1.00
N GLY A 76 -18.79 -5.27 0.37
CA GLY A 76 -19.62 -5.96 -0.62
C GLY A 76 -19.71 -5.24 -1.96
N GLY A 77 -18.70 -4.45 -2.33
CA GLY A 77 -18.61 -3.75 -3.62
C GLY A 77 -19.14 -2.32 -3.62
N GLN A 78 -19.20 -1.66 -2.45
CA GLN A 78 -19.57 -0.24 -2.38
C GLN A 78 -18.34 0.65 -2.52
N THR A 79 -17.25 0.28 -1.84
CA THR A 79 -15.95 0.93 -1.95
C THR A 79 -14.90 -0.04 -2.45
N PHE A 80 -13.94 0.50 -3.21
CA PHE A 80 -12.89 -0.26 -3.87
C PHE A 80 -11.53 0.35 -3.59
N ALA A 81 -10.54 -0.49 -3.35
CA ALA A 81 -9.15 -0.11 -3.25
C ALA A 81 -8.31 -0.99 -4.17
N PRO A 82 -7.44 -0.44 -5.03
CA PRO A 82 -6.60 -1.23 -5.89
C PRO A 82 -5.48 -1.88 -5.07
N VAL A 83 -5.22 -3.15 -5.37
CA VAL A 83 -4.18 -3.96 -4.76
C VAL A 83 -3.39 -4.71 -5.83
N ALA A 84 -2.08 -4.80 -5.64
CA ALA A 84 -1.22 -5.72 -6.37
C ALA A 84 -1.27 -7.10 -5.71
N VAL A 85 -1.50 -8.15 -6.50
CA VAL A 85 -1.51 -9.54 -6.02
C VAL A 85 -0.09 -10.08 -5.99
N LEU A 86 0.33 -10.54 -4.82
CA LEU A 86 1.70 -10.99 -4.52
C LEU A 86 1.80 -12.51 -4.36
N GLY A 87 0.69 -13.21 -4.14
CA GLY A 87 0.65 -14.66 -3.97
C GLY A 87 -0.68 -15.27 -4.34
N LEU A 88 -0.70 -16.60 -4.42
CA LEU A 88 -1.90 -17.38 -4.77
C LEU A 88 -2.46 -18.16 -3.57
N ALA A 89 -1.81 -18.08 -2.43
CA ALA A 89 -2.24 -18.64 -1.16
C ALA A 89 -2.27 -17.55 -0.08
N ASP A 90 -2.96 -17.81 1.03
CA ASP A 90 -2.92 -16.93 2.18
C ASP A 90 -1.49 -16.82 2.74
N LYS A 91 -1.16 -15.65 3.27
CA LYS A 91 0.15 -15.33 3.86
C LYS A 91 1.36 -15.67 2.99
N GLN A 92 1.22 -15.56 1.67
CA GLN A 92 2.27 -15.88 0.72
C GLN A 92 2.66 -14.66 -0.12
N ASN A 93 3.93 -14.26 -0.04
CA ASN A 93 4.52 -13.33 -0.99
C ASN A 93 5.53 -14.03 -1.91
N LEU A 94 5.21 -14.12 -3.20
CA LEU A 94 6.04 -14.74 -4.24
C LEU A 94 7.15 -13.83 -4.77
N TYR A 95 7.17 -12.55 -4.37
CA TYR A 95 8.15 -11.53 -4.74
C TYR A 95 9.18 -11.24 -3.66
N ILE A 96 9.21 -12.02 -2.57
CA ILE A 96 10.32 -11.96 -1.61
C ILE A 96 11.21 -13.18 -1.81
N ASN A 97 12.50 -12.92 -1.98
CA ASN A 97 13.52 -13.93 -2.17
C ASN A 97 14.00 -14.53 -0.83
N ALA A 98 14.83 -15.57 -0.92
CA ALA A 98 15.40 -16.24 0.25
C ALA A 98 16.27 -15.30 1.11
N ALA A 99 16.92 -14.31 0.50
CA ALA A 99 17.74 -13.30 1.16
C ALA A 99 16.93 -12.15 1.80
N ALA A 100 15.61 -12.33 1.99
CA ALA A 100 14.71 -11.34 2.59
C ALA A 100 14.40 -10.09 1.76
N GLY A 101 14.92 -9.98 0.54
CA GLY A 101 14.71 -8.83 -0.32
C GLY A 101 13.51 -9.02 -1.23
N TRP A 102 12.88 -7.90 -1.59
CA TRP A 102 11.99 -7.83 -2.73
C TRP A 102 12.75 -8.25 -4.00
N GLU A 103 12.06 -8.90 -4.93
CA GLU A 103 12.62 -9.33 -6.21
C GLU A 103 13.30 -8.14 -6.92
N PRO A 104 14.61 -8.19 -7.22
CA PRO A 104 15.35 -7.03 -7.71
C PRO A 104 14.80 -6.39 -8.99
N SER A 105 14.19 -7.19 -9.87
CA SER A 105 13.61 -6.70 -11.14
C SER A 105 12.14 -6.32 -11.05
N ALA A 106 11.51 -6.48 -9.88
CA ALA A 106 10.10 -6.17 -9.68
C ALA A 106 9.93 -4.80 -9.01
N TYR A 107 8.92 -4.06 -9.44
CA TYR A 107 8.57 -2.78 -8.88
C TYR A 107 8.22 -2.88 -7.38
N VAL A 108 8.84 -2.09 -6.52
CA VAL A 108 8.52 -2.08 -5.07
C VAL A 108 7.41 -1.05 -4.81
N PRO A 109 6.21 -1.44 -4.33
CA PRO A 109 5.13 -0.49 -4.06
C PRO A 109 5.51 0.57 -3.01
N ALA A 110 4.97 1.77 -3.15
CA ALA A 110 5.22 2.92 -2.29
C ALA A 110 4.87 2.63 -0.82
N PHE A 111 3.83 1.81 -0.58
CA PHE A 111 3.48 1.35 0.76
C PHE A 111 4.62 0.61 1.46
N VAL A 112 5.43 -0.15 0.70
CA VAL A 112 6.66 -0.81 1.20
C VAL A 112 7.79 0.19 1.31
N ARG A 113 8.05 0.98 0.25
CA ARG A 113 9.19 1.91 0.17
C ARG A 113 9.16 3.00 1.24
N ARG A 114 7.98 3.40 1.72
CA ARG A 114 7.84 4.42 2.75
C ARG A 114 8.18 3.92 4.16
N TYR A 115 8.23 2.59 4.39
CA TYR A 115 8.60 2.05 5.69
C TYR A 115 10.02 2.52 6.07
N PRO A 116 10.25 3.02 7.30
CA PRO A 116 9.39 2.88 8.48
C PRO A 116 8.48 4.07 8.78
N PHE A 117 8.24 4.95 7.82
CA PHE A 117 7.47 6.17 8.02
C PHE A 117 6.04 6.03 7.50
N CYS A 118 5.12 6.73 8.15
CA CYS A 118 3.75 6.87 7.68
C CYS A 118 3.19 8.24 8.03
N ILE A 119 2.23 8.72 7.26
CA ILE A 119 1.45 9.90 7.63
C ILE A 119 0.20 9.43 8.35
N SER A 120 -0.06 10.00 9.53
CA SER A 120 -1.29 9.80 10.27
C SER A 120 -2.16 11.05 10.22
N LYS A 121 -3.46 10.84 10.02
CA LYS A 121 -4.47 11.90 10.12
C LYS A 121 -4.73 12.16 11.60
N LEU A 122 -4.59 13.42 12.02
CA LEU A 122 -4.88 13.80 13.39
C LEU A 122 -6.39 13.84 13.63
N TYR A 123 -6.84 13.25 14.73
CA TYR A 123 -8.20 13.41 15.23
C TYR A 123 -8.15 14.13 16.57
N VAL A 124 -8.90 15.22 16.69
CA VAL A 124 -9.10 15.94 17.96
C VAL A 124 -10.59 15.98 18.21
N ASP A 125 -11.03 15.53 19.38
CA ASP A 125 -12.45 15.36 19.75
C ASP A 125 -13.26 14.55 18.70
N GLY A 126 -12.63 13.52 18.12
CA GLY A 126 -13.24 12.67 17.10
C GLY A 126 -13.39 13.30 15.72
N LYS A 127 -12.92 14.55 15.51
CA LYS A 127 -12.95 15.22 14.20
C LYS A 127 -11.56 15.19 13.54
N PRO A 128 -11.47 14.85 12.25
CA PRO A 128 -10.20 14.90 11.54
C PRO A 128 -9.73 16.35 11.40
N ARG A 129 -8.47 16.61 11.75
CA ARG A 129 -7.77 17.85 11.41
C ARG A 129 -7.09 17.71 10.05
N SER A 130 -6.90 18.84 9.37
CA SER A 130 -6.12 18.92 8.13
C SER A 130 -4.61 18.73 8.37
N GLU A 131 -4.15 18.86 9.62
CA GLU A 131 -2.77 18.62 10.01
C GLU A 131 -2.40 17.14 9.80
N ARG A 132 -1.44 16.91 8.92
CA ARG A 132 -0.83 15.61 8.64
C ARG A 132 0.44 15.51 9.49
N MET A 133 0.58 14.43 10.23
CA MET A 133 1.76 14.19 11.07
C MET A 133 2.54 13.00 10.54
N VAL A 134 3.84 13.21 10.31
CA VAL A 134 4.77 12.11 10.02
C VAL A 134 5.00 11.33 11.31
N CYS A 135 4.75 10.04 11.24
CA CYS A 135 5.04 9.08 12.29
C CYS A 135 6.08 8.09 11.80
N VAL A 136 6.79 7.47 12.73
CA VAL A 136 7.80 6.44 12.47
C VAL A 136 7.49 5.22 13.32
N ALA A 137 7.77 4.02 12.79
CA ALA A 137 7.74 2.80 13.57
C ALA A 137 8.72 2.92 14.74
N LYS A 138 8.22 2.83 15.97
CA LYS A 138 8.99 3.08 17.19
C LYS A 138 10.24 2.20 17.30
N ALA A 139 10.16 0.97 16.80
CA ALA A 139 11.27 0.03 16.75
C ALA A 139 12.46 0.49 15.87
N GLN A 140 12.29 1.54 15.05
CA GLN A 140 13.34 2.10 14.20
C GLN A 140 13.96 3.38 14.78
N LEU A 141 13.46 3.86 15.92
CA LEU A 141 14.09 4.96 16.65
C LEU A 141 15.31 4.40 17.39
N ASP A 142 16.50 4.86 17.02
CA ASP A 142 17.75 4.45 17.64
C ASP A 142 18.77 5.59 17.55
N SER A 143 19.49 5.84 18.65
CA SER A 143 20.58 6.83 18.70
C SER A 143 21.70 6.62 17.67
N GLN A 144 21.89 5.38 17.19
CA GLN A 144 22.86 5.01 16.16
C GLN A 144 22.29 5.13 14.73
N GLY A 145 21.01 5.49 14.60
CA GLY A 145 20.37 5.79 13.33
C GLY A 145 20.87 7.10 12.70
N ILE A 146 20.29 7.46 11.57
CA ILE A 146 20.61 8.73 10.91
C ILE A 146 19.75 9.86 11.48
N ALA A 147 20.33 11.05 11.65
CA ALA A 147 19.58 12.26 11.92
C ALA A 147 18.84 12.72 10.65
N LEU A 148 17.53 12.96 10.77
CA LEU A 148 16.69 13.42 9.66
C LEU A 148 16.65 14.94 9.55
N PHE A 149 17.05 15.64 10.63
CA PHE A 149 17.16 17.09 10.69
C PHE A 149 18.55 17.50 11.21
N ASP A 150 19.04 18.64 10.77
CA ASP A 150 20.28 19.26 11.28
C ASP A 150 20.06 19.98 12.64
N ALA A 151 21.13 20.55 13.20
CA ALA A 151 21.09 21.24 14.49
C ALA A 151 20.17 22.48 14.48
N GLU A 152 19.98 23.09 13.31
CA GLU A 152 19.06 24.20 13.07
C GLU A 152 17.62 23.74 12.81
N GLY A 153 17.38 22.42 12.78
CA GLY A 153 16.08 21.80 12.59
C GLY A 153 15.59 21.81 11.14
N LYS A 154 16.50 21.89 10.16
CA LYS A 154 16.21 21.77 8.71
C LYS A 154 16.38 20.31 8.25
N PRO A 155 15.61 19.87 7.24
CA PRO A 155 15.78 18.55 6.61
C PRO A 155 17.21 18.26 6.16
N THR A 156 17.69 17.05 6.44
CA THR A 156 18.95 16.56 5.84
C THR A 156 18.72 16.07 4.41
N PRO A 157 19.76 16.01 3.55
CA PRO A 157 19.63 15.48 2.18
C PRO A 157 19.08 14.06 2.10
N GLN A 158 19.23 13.27 3.17
CA GLN A 158 18.68 11.92 3.30
C GLN A 158 17.17 11.94 3.58
N TRP A 159 16.66 12.94 4.30
CA TRP A 159 15.25 13.07 4.66
C TRP A 159 14.40 13.59 3.50
N GLU A 160 14.89 14.56 2.73
CA GLU A 160 14.15 15.19 1.61
C GLU A 160 13.45 14.21 0.64
N PRO A 161 14.12 13.16 0.10
CA PRO A 161 13.45 12.22 -0.79
C PRO A 161 12.41 11.33 -0.08
N ILE A 162 12.61 11.04 1.21
CA ILE A 162 11.67 10.25 2.01
C ILE A 162 10.42 11.09 2.31
N GLU A 163 10.60 12.35 2.72
CA GLU A 163 9.51 13.28 2.95
C GLU A 163 8.66 13.47 1.69
N ARG A 164 9.32 13.65 0.53
CA ARG A 164 8.63 13.73 -0.77
C ARG A 164 7.82 12.48 -1.06
N LEU A 165 8.40 11.28 -0.88
CA LEU A 165 7.68 10.02 -1.08
C LEU A 165 6.44 9.93 -0.18
N LEU A 166 6.53 10.37 1.07
CA LEU A 166 5.39 10.37 2.00
C LEU A 166 4.27 11.30 1.54
N GLN A 167 4.64 12.52 1.12
CA GLN A 167 3.68 13.51 0.61
C GLN A 167 3.02 13.04 -0.69
N ASP A 168 3.80 12.52 -1.63
CA ASP A 168 3.32 11.99 -2.90
C ASP A 168 2.36 10.81 -2.66
N TYR A 169 2.72 9.89 -1.76
CA TYR A 169 1.88 8.75 -1.43
C TYR A 169 0.53 9.18 -0.84
N GLU A 170 0.52 10.12 0.10
CA GLU A 170 -0.73 10.60 0.71
C GLU A 170 -1.61 11.35 -0.31
N ASN A 171 -1.03 12.18 -1.18
CA ASN A 171 -1.78 12.84 -2.25
C ASN A 171 -2.37 11.83 -3.24
N ASP A 172 -1.61 10.78 -3.55
CA ASP A 172 -2.07 9.69 -4.40
C ASP A 172 -3.23 8.90 -3.77
N LEU A 173 -3.32 8.77 -2.44
CA LEU A 173 -4.43 8.07 -1.80
C LEU A 173 -5.76 8.77 -2.09
N ASP A 174 -5.79 10.11 -2.02
CA ASP A 174 -6.99 10.89 -2.36
C ASP A 174 -7.36 10.75 -3.84
N LEU A 175 -6.36 10.74 -4.74
CA LEU A 175 -6.57 10.49 -6.17
C LEU A 175 -7.07 9.06 -6.45
N THR A 176 -6.58 8.08 -5.70
CA THR A 176 -6.96 6.67 -5.79
C THR A 176 -8.43 6.50 -5.42
N ALA A 177 -8.85 7.12 -4.31
CA ALA A 177 -10.25 7.10 -3.87
C ALA A 177 -11.17 7.76 -4.91
N GLN A 178 -10.79 8.90 -5.46
CA GLN A 178 -11.56 9.60 -6.51
C GLN A 178 -11.67 8.78 -7.79
N MET A 179 -10.58 8.11 -8.21
CA MET A 179 -10.58 7.21 -9.35
C MET A 179 -11.53 6.04 -9.13
N CYS A 180 -11.43 5.35 -7.99
CA CYS A 180 -12.29 4.21 -7.69
C CYS A 180 -13.76 4.62 -7.60
N ALA A 181 -14.07 5.75 -6.96
CA ALA A 181 -15.42 6.30 -6.92
C ALA A 181 -15.95 6.64 -8.33
N THR A 182 -15.09 7.15 -9.22
CA THR A 182 -15.47 7.42 -10.61
C THR A 182 -15.79 6.14 -11.37
N PHE A 183 -14.94 5.10 -11.27
CA PHE A 183 -15.19 3.81 -11.90
C PHE A 183 -16.45 3.12 -11.36
N ALA A 184 -16.69 3.20 -10.05
CA ALA A 184 -17.89 2.68 -9.41
C ALA A 184 -19.15 3.42 -9.89
N LYS A 185 -19.12 4.75 -9.95
CA LYS A 185 -20.22 5.58 -10.46
C LYS A 185 -20.57 5.27 -11.93
N LEU A 186 -19.56 4.88 -12.72
CA LEU A 186 -19.75 4.46 -14.11
C LEU A 186 -20.15 2.98 -14.24
N GLY A 187 -20.30 2.25 -13.14
CA GLY A 187 -20.70 0.85 -13.13
C GLY A 187 -19.64 -0.13 -13.64
N LEU A 188 -18.38 0.29 -13.70
CA LEU A 188 -17.32 -0.46 -14.37
C LEU A 188 -16.81 -1.69 -13.61
N PHE A 189 -17.10 -1.80 -12.31
CA PHE A 189 -16.65 -2.95 -11.53
C PHE A 189 -17.49 -4.21 -11.77
N SER A 190 -16.82 -5.35 -11.81
CA SER A 190 -17.43 -6.69 -11.85
C SER A 190 -16.65 -7.61 -10.90
N PRO A 191 -17.33 -8.55 -10.20
CA PRO A 191 -16.64 -9.60 -9.44
C PRO A 191 -15.66 -10.36 -10.32
N PHE A 192 -14.52 -10.75 -9.74
CA PHE A 192 -13.45 -11.43 -10.44
C PHE A 192 -12.90 -12.59 -9.62
N GLN A 193 -12.65 -13.70 -10.31
CA GLN A 193 -11.95 -14.84 -9.77
C GLN A 193 -10.87 -15.27 -10.76
N PHE A 194 -9.71 -15.66 -10.24
CA PHE A 194 -8.68 -16.32 -11.01
C PHE A 194 -8.74 -17.82 -10.71
N GLN A 195 -8.78 -18.64 -11.75
CA GLN A 195 -8.84 -20.09 -11.62
C GLN A 195 -7.80 -20.76 -12.50
N VAL A 196 -7.13 -21.76 -11.96
CA VAL A 196 -6.30 -22.70 -12.71
C VAL A 196 -7.08 -24.00 -12.84
N MET A 197 -7.26 -24.44 -14.08
CA MET A 197 -8.03 -25.64 -14.41
C MET A 197 -7.09 -26.80 -14.76
N GLN A 198 -7.41 -28.00 -14.28
CA GLN A 198 -6.84 -29.27 -14.74
C GLN A 198 -7.95 -30.12 -15.35
N GLY A 199 -8.06 -30.09 -16.68
CA GLY A 199 -9.26 -30.56 -17.37
C GLY A 199 -10.47 -29.73 -16.93
N ASP A 200 -11.54 -30.40 -16.49
CA ASP A 200 -12.77 -29.75 -16.04
C ASP A 200 -12.80 -29.40 -14.53
N LYS A 201 -11.70 -29.63 -13.81
CA LYS A 201 -11.62 -29.40 -12.35
C LYS A 201 -10.72 -28.21 -12.01
N PRO A 202 -11.18 -27.24 -11.20
CA PRO A 202 -10.31 -26.19 -10.69
C PRO A 202 -9.32 -26.77 -9.67
N THR A 203 -8.03 -26.55 -9.87
CA THR A 203 -6.96 -26.94 -8.92
C THR A 203 -6.53 -25.79 -8.04
N LEU A 204 -6.77 -24.55 -8.47
CA LEU A 204 -6.52 -23.35 -7.70
C LEU A 204 -7.61 -22.32 -8.03
N THR A 205 -8.14 -21.69 -6.99
CA THR A 205 -9.18 -20.67 -7.14
C THR A 205 -8.90 -19.52 -6.17
N LEU A 206 -8.66 -18.34 -6.71
CA LEU A 206 -8.55 -17.08 -5.97
C LEU A 206 -9.82 -16.25 -6.21
N GLN A 207 -10.49 -15.84 -5.13
CA GLN A 207 -11.83 -15.23 -5.14
C GLN A 207 -11.86 -13.93 -4.32
N GLY A 208 -13.02 -13.29 -4.23
CA GLY A 208 -13.24 -12.12 -3.38
C GLY A 208 -12.61 -10.83 -3.93
N MET A 209 -12.28 -10.83 -5.23
CA MET A 209 -11.68 -9.69 -5.92
C MET A 209 -12.69 -9.06 -6.88
N PHE A 210 -12.39 -7.83 -7.28
CA PHE A 210 -13.09 -7.12 -8.33
C PHE A 210 -12.11 -6.71 -9.42
N ARG A 211 -12.64 -6.56 -10.64
CA ARG A 211 -11.92 -6.01 -11.79
C ARG A 211 -12.76 -4.93 -12.45
N LEU A 212 -12.12 -4.12 -13.29
CA LEU A 212 -12.86 -3.35 -14.28
C LEU A 212 -13.33 -4.27 -15.39
N ASP A 213 -14.49 -3.96 -15.96
CA ASP A 213 -15.09 -4.69 -17.05
C ASP A 213 -14.87 -3.95 -18.36
N GLU A 214 -14.12 -4.57 -19.27
CA GLU A 214 -13.78 -4.00 -20.57
C GLU A 214 -15.02 -3.82 -21.46
N GLY A 215 -15.99 -4.73 -21.38
CA GLY A 215 -17.26 -4.61 -22.10
C GLY A 215 -18.05 -3.39 -21.64
N LYS A 216 -18.21 -3.23 -20.31
CA LYS A 216 -18.88 -2.05 -19.75
C LYS A 216 -18.13 -0.75 -20.07
N LEU A 217 -16.80 -0.79 -20.13
CA LEU A 217 -16.00 0.36 -20.52
C LEU A 217 -16.25 0.75 -21.97
N ALA A 218 -16.30 -0.23 -22.89
CA ALA A 218 -16.55 0.00 -24.31
C ALA A 218 -17.98 0.54 -24.59
N GLU A 219 -18.95 0.18 -23.76
CA GLU A 219 -20.34 0.62 -23.85
C GLU A 219 -20.59 2.03 -23.26
N LEU A 220 -19.59 2.65 -22.62
CA LEU A 220 -19.76 3.98 -22.05
C LEU A 220 -20.09 5.02 -23.12
N LYS A 221 -20.98 5.96 -22.76
CA LYS A 221 -21.30 7.10 -23.62
C LYS A 221 -20.04 7.92 -23.95
N PRO A 222 -19.95 8.53 -25.15
CA PRO A 222 -18.77 9.30 -25.58
C PRO A 222 -18.32 10.38 -24.58
N ALA A 223 -19.25 11.04 -23.90
CA ALA A 223 -18.93 12.04 -22.88
C ALA A 223 -18.19 11.44 -21.66
N SER A 224 -18.59 10.25 -21.22
CA SER A 224 -17.93 9.53 -20.13
C SER A 224 -16.55 9.06 -20.54
N LEU A 225 -16.40 8.53 -21.75
CA LEU A 225 -15.10 8.14 -22.32
C LEU A 225 -14.14 9.34 -22.38
N LYS A 226 -14.61 10.48 -22.88
CA LYS A 226 -13.82 11.72 -22.91
C LYS A 226 -13.43 12.16 -21.50
N ALA A 227 -14.33 12.09 -20.52
CA ALA A 227 -14.03 12.43 -19.14
C ALA A 227 -12.94 11.51 -18.53
N LEU A 228 -12.99 10.20 -18.80
CA LEU A 228 -11.95 9.26 -18.36
C LEU A 228 -10.59 9.58 -19.00
N MET A 229 -10.57 9.91 -20.29
CA MET A 229 -9.35 10.31 -21.00
C MET A 229 -8.77 11.60 -20.43
N SER A 230 -9.58 12.66 -20.29
CA SER A 230 -9.12 13.96 -19.80
C SER A 230 -8.61 13.92 -18.35
N LYS A 231 -9.10 12.98 -17.54
CA LYS A 231 -8.65 12.76 -16.16
C LYS A 231 -7.50 11.75 -16.04
N GLY A 232 -7.00 11.21 -17.16
CA GLY A 232 -5.96 10.17 -17.17
C GLY A 232 -6.41 8.81 -16.62
N LEU A 233 -7.70 8.62 -16.34
CA LEU A 233 -8.25 7.40 -15.76
C LEU A 233 -8.29 6.25 -16.77
N MET A 234 -8.42 6.56 -18.06
CA MET A 234 -8.37 5.55 -19.12
C MET A 234 -7.05 4.76 -19.08
N GLY A 235 -5.92 5.46 -18.90
CA GLY A 235 -4.61 4.80 -18.78
C GLY A 235 -4.53 3.86 -17.58
N LYS A 236 -5.22 4.19 -16.47
CA LYS A 236 -5.30 3.33 -15.28
C LYS A 236 -6.14 2.09 -15.54
N ALA A 237 -7.24 2.22 -16.28
CA ALA A 237 -8.08 1.09 -16.67
C ALA A 237 -7.31 0.09 -17.56
N TYR A 238 -6.62 0.57 -18.59
CA TYR A 238 -5.80 -0.31 -19.45
C TYR A 238 -4.61 -0.91 -18.72
N ALA A 239 -3.94 -0.15 -17.84
CA ALA A 239 -2.89 -0.71 -16.98
C ALA A 239 -3.43 -1.87 -16.15
N HIS A 240 -4.63 -1.73 -15.57
CA HIS A 240 -5.31 -2.84 -14.91
C HIS A 240 -5.58 -4.02 -15.86
N PHE A 241 -6.15 -3.82 -17.04
CA PHE A 241 -6.42 -4.93 -17.97
C PHE A 241 -5.17 -5.71 -18.35
N HIS A 242 -4.10 -5.02 -18.76
CA HIS A 242 -2.83 -5.67 -19.10
C HIS A 242 -2.19 -6.37 -17.90
N SER A 243 -2.35 -5.81 -16.70
CA SER A 243 -1.83 -6.42 -15.49
C SER A 243 -2.42 -7.81 -15.21
N LEU A 244 -3.65 -8.10 -15.67
CA LEU A 244 -4.31 -9.39 -15.43
C LEU A 244 -3.55 -10.56 -16.08
N GLU A 245 -2.77 -10.32 -17.15
CA GLU A 245 -1.92 -11.34 -17.74
C GLU A 245 -0.82 -11.83 -16.78
N ASN A 246 -0.45 -11.01 -15.80
CA ASN A 246 0.54 -11.38 -14.78
C ASN A 246 0.06 -12.49 -13.86
N PHE A 247 -1.22 -12.87 -13.86
CA PHE A 247 -1.68 -14.04 -13.08
C PHE A 247 -0.99 -15.33 -13.56
N ALA A 248 -0.76 -15.49 -14.87
CA ALA A 248 -0.01 -16.61 -15.40
C ALA A 248 1.45 -16.59 -14.92
N ARG A 249 2.08 -15.41 -14.89
CA ARG A 249 3.44 -15.24 -14.35
C ARG A 249 3.51 -15.57 -12.87
N LEU A 250 2.51 -15.12 -12.10
CA LEU A 250 2.41 -15.39 -10.67
C LEU A 250 2.24 -16.89 -10.38
N TYR A 251 1.43 -17.58 -11.19
CA TYR A 251 1.28 -19.03 -11.11
C TYR A 251 2.59 -19.76 -11.42
N ASN A 252 3.33 -19.34 -12.46
CA ASN A 252 4.65 -19.90 -12.76
C ASN A 252 5.65 -19.69 -11.61
N ARG A 253 5.64 -18.52 -10.95
CA ARG A 253 6.44 -18.27 -9.75
C ARG A 253 6.09 -19.25 -8.61
N ALA A 254 4.81 -19.55 -8.41
CA ALA A 254 4.35 -20.49 -7.40
C ALA A 254 4.87 -21.92 -7.68
N LEU A 255 4.79 -22.38 -8.93
CA LEU A 255 5.29 -23.70 -9.33
C LEU A 255 6.81 -23.84 -9.11
N ALA A 256 7.58 -22.83 -9.51
CA ALA A 256 9.03 -22.81 -9.31
C ALA A 256 9.42 -22.91 -7.82
N ARG A 257 8.70 -22.21 -6.94
CA ARG A 257 8.92 -22.26 -5.49
C ARG A 257 8.71 -23.68 -4.93
N THR A 258 7.62 -24.34 -5.33
CA THR A 258 7.31 -25.71 -4.87
C THR A 258 8.38 -26.72 -5.28
N GLN A 259 8.90 -26.61 -6.51
CA GLN A 259 9.97 -27.48 -7.01
C GLN A 259 11.30 -27.26 -6.27
N SER A 260 11.64 -26.00 -5.96
CA SER A 260 12.85 -25.71 -5.18
C SER A 260 12.82 -26.34 -3.78
N THR A 261 11.68 -26.27 -3.09
CA THR A 261 11.53 -26.84 -1.73
C THR A 261 11.71 -28.37 -1.75
N GLN A 262 11.10 -29.07 -2.71
CA GLN A 262 11.21 -30.53 -2.83
C GLN A 262 12.63 -31.02 -3.20
N SER A 263 13.39 -30.21 -3.95
CA SER A 263 14.78 -30.52 -4.32
C SER A 263 15.79 -30.34 -3.18
N THR A 264 15.39 -29.61 -2.13
CA THR A 264 16.22 -29.32 -0.96
C THR A 264 16.01 -30.39 0.12
N ASP A 265 14.78 -30.88 0.30
CA ASP A 265 14.46 -31.99 1.24
C ASP A 265 14.98 -33.36 0.78
N SER A 266 15.17 -33.57 -0.54
CA SER A 266 15.68 -34.85 -1.08
C SER A 266 17.20 -35.03 -1.01
N ARG A 267 17.92 -34.03 -0.48
CA ARG A 267 19.38 -34.06 -0.26
C ARG A 267 19.77 -34.00 1.23
N GLY A 268 18.79 -34.03 2.13
CA GLY A 268 18.98 -34.05 3.59
C GLY A 268 19.01 -35.46 4.15
#